data_AF-A0A7K0EN53-F1
#
_entry.id   AF-A0A7K0EN53-F1
#
_cell.length_a   1.000
_cell.length_b   1.000
_cell.length_c   1.000
_cell.angle_alpha   90.00
_cell.angle_beta   90.00
_cell.angle_gamma   90.00
#
_symmetry.space_group_name_H-M   'P 1'
#
loop_
_entity.id
_entity.type
_entity.pdbx_description
1 polymer ?
#
loop_
_entity_poly.entity_id
_entity_poly.type
_entity_poly.pdbx_seq_one_letter_code
_entity_poly.pdbx_strand_id
1 'polypeptide(L)' 'METKKQPESIPPLKRGQWNSYSPADIKRWGVQRFLDEVCEKEPIQIPDLGFTEEEQQRMDRILKQEKEASANGF' A
#
# COMPACT_ATOMS: atom_id res chain seq x y z
N MET A 1 -5.10 21.79 19.37
CA MET A 1 -4.77 20.68 20.30
C MET A 1 -5.05 19.39 19.54
N GLU A 2 -4.02 18.72 19.02
CA GLU A 2 -4.19 17.41 18.41
C GLU A 2 -4.48 16.39 19.51
N THR A 3 -5.72 15.90 19.54
CA THR A 3 -6.08 14.76 20.37
C THR A 3 -5.41 13.52 19.79
N LYS A 4 -4.25 13.13 20.33
CA LYS A 4 -3.65 11.81 20.05
C LYS A 4 -4.67 10.74 20.45
N LYS A 5 -5.35 10.15 19.46
CA LYS A 5 -6.23 9.00 19.67
C LYS A 5 -5.42 7.93 20.39
N GLN A 6 -5.92 7.44 21.52
CA GLN A 6 -5.25 6.36 22.21
C GLN A 6 -5.19 5.13 21.30
N PRO A 7 -4.03 4.47 21.19
CA PRO A 7 -3.89 3.31 20.34
C PRO A 7 -4.84 2.21 20.81
N GLU A 8 -5.66 1.71 19.89
CA GLU A 8 -6.55 0.56 20.13
C GLU A 8 -5.72 -0.64 20.59
N SER A 9 -6.22 -1.37 21.59
CA SER A 9 -5.53 -2.53 22.17
C SER A 9 -5.58 -3.70 21.19
N ILE A 10 -4.44 -4.11 20.66
CA ILE A 10 -4.32 -5.27 19.77
C ILE A 10 -4.24 -6.54 20.65
N PRO A 11 -5.09 -7.55 20.43
CA PRO A 11 -5.03 -8.80 21.17
C PRO A 11 -3.69 -9.52 20.93
N PRO A 12 -2.97 -9.92 22.00
CA PRO A 12 -1.67 -10.56 21.87
C PRO A 12 -1.78 -11.95 21.24
N LEU A 13 -0.74 -12.33 20.50
CA LEU A 13 -0.61 -13.68 19.95
C LEU A 13 -0.47 -14.68 21.10
N LYS A 14 -1.30 -15.72 21.08
CA LYS A 14 -1.20 -16.84 22.01
C LYS A 14 -0.13 -17.81 21.52
N ARG A 15 0.96 -17.94 22.28
CA ARG A 15 2.06 -18.86 21.98
C ARG A 15 1.56 -20.31 22.07
N GLY A 16 1.86 -21.13 21.05
CA GLY A 16 1.47 -22.54 21.01
C GLY A 16 0.01 -22.79 20.64
N GLN A 17 -0.75 -21.77 20.23
CA GLN A 17 -2.12 -21.90 19.75
C GLN A 17 -2.27 -21.28 18.35
N TRP A 18 -3.25 -21.74 17.60
CA TRP A 18 -3.67 -21.09 16.36
C TRP A 18 -4.35 -19.77 16.69
N ASN A 19 -3.81 -18.68 16.13
CA ASN A 19 -4.40 -17.35 16.25
C ASN A 19 -5.22 -17.10 14.98
N SER A 20 -6.48 -16.68 15.13
CA SER A 20 -7.36 -16.33 14.02
C SER A 20 -7.75 -14.86 14.15
N TYR A 21 -7.50 -14.11 13.09
CA TYR A 21 -7.87 -12.70 12.97
C TYR A 21 -8.66 -12.51 11.70
N SER A 22 -9.61 -11.58 11.72
CA SER A 22 -10.30 -11.21 10.49
C SER A 22 -9.30 -10.50 9.55
N PRO A 23 -9.43 -10.65 8.22
CA PRO A 23 -8.62 -9.88 7.28
C PRO A 23 -8.69 -8.36 7.51
N ALA A 24 -9.85 -7.85 7.94
CA ALA A 24 -10.04 -6.45 8.28
C ALA A 24 -9.17 -6.02 9.47
N ASP A 25 -9.09 -6.86 10.51
CA ASP A 25 -8.26 -6.59 11.69
C ASP A 25 -6.77 -6.64 11.37
N ILE A 26 -6.33 -7.59 10.54
CA ILE A 26 -4.94 -7.66 10.08
C ILE A 26 -4.55 -6.38 9.34
N LYS A 27 -5.42 -5.90 8.42
CA LYS A 27 -5.18 -4.66 7.69
C LYS A 27 -5.13 -3.45 8.62
N ARG A 28 -6.07 -3.35 9.56
CA ARG A 28 -6.19 -2.22 10.49
C ARG A 28 -5.02 -2.16 11.47
N TRP A 29 -4.69 -3.27 12.11
CA TRP A 29 -3.66 -3.31 13.16
C TRP A 29 -2.24 -3.43 12.63
N GLY A 30 -2.04 -4.17 11.55
CA GLY A 30 -0.71 -4.40 10.97
C GLY A 30 -0.30 -3.32 9.98
N VAL A 31 -1.16 -3.04 9.00
CA VAL A 31 -0.79 -2.18 7.85
C VAL A 31 -1.12 -0.73 8.13
N GLN A 32 -2.39 -0.42 8.45
CA GLN A 32 -2.84 0.97 8.59
C GLN A 32 -2.10 1.67 9.73
N ARG A 33 -1.97 1.03 10.89
CA ARG A 33 -1.25 1.60 12.03
C ARG A 33 0.23 1.86 11.73
N PHE A 34 0.88 1.00 10.97
CA PHE A 34 2.27 1.21 10.55
C PHE A 34 2.35 2.44 9.63
N LEU A 35 1.51 2.52 8.60
CA LEU A 35 1.46 3.66 7.69
C LEU A 35 1.09 4.97 8.43
N ASP A 36 0.20 4.90 9.41
CA ASP A 36 -0.16 6.04 10.25
C ASP A 36 1.03 6.54 11.09
N GLU A 37 1.98 5.68 11.45
CA GLU A 37 3.20 6.08 12.16
C GLU A 37 4.29 6.57 11.21
N VAL A 38 4.54 5.86 10.10
CA VAL A 38 5.74 6.06 9.26
C VAL A 38 5.51 6.91 8.02
N CYS A 39 4.29 6.96 7.48
CA CYS A 39 4.04 7.73 6.26
C CYS A 39 3.94 9.22 6.59
N GLU A 40 4.59 10.02 5.74
CA GLU A 40 4.43 11.46 5.71
C GLU A 40 2.95 11.82 5.61
N LYS A 41 2.51 12.77 6.45
CA LYS A 41 1.12 13.23 6.53
C LYS A 41 0.83 14.35 5.54
N GLU A 42 1.88 15.04 5.12
CA GLU A 42 1.79 16.07 4.10
C GLU A 42 2.06 15.47 2.72
N PRO A 43 1.44 16.01 1.66
CA PRO A 43 1.75 15.60 0.31
C PRO A 43 3.23 15.80 0.01
N ILE A 44 3.89 14.74 -0.46
CA ILE A 44 5.25 14.82 -0.97
C ILE A 44 5.23 15.67 -2.24
N GLN A 45 5.93 16.80 -2.22
CA GLN A 45 6.15 17.58 -3.43
C GLN A 45 7.16 16.86 -4.29
N ILE A 46 6.66 16.15 -5.30
CA ILE A 46 7.51 15.57 -6.35
C ILE A 46 7.71 16.70 -7.38
N PRO A 47 8.96 17.06 -7.74
CA PRO A 47 9.20 18.02 -8.80
C PRO A 47 8.56 17.52 -10.09
N ASP A 48 8.23 18.41 -11.02
CA ASP A 48 7.80 17.99 -12.34
C ASP A 48 8.89 17.10 -12.96
N LEU A 49 8.62 15.79 -13.02
CA LEU A 49 9.54 14.79 -13.54
C LEU A 49 9.54 14.78 -15.08
N GLY A 50 8.77 15.68 -15.70
CA GLY A 50 8.69 15.84 -17.14
C GLY A 50 7.90 14.76 -17.85
N PHE A 51 7.19 13.88 -17.11
CA PHE A 51 6.35 12.86 -17.69
C PHE A 51 5.17 13.50 -18.41
N THR A 52 5.27 13.62 -19.72
CA THR A 52 4.17 14.12 -20.53
C THR A 52 3.06 13.07 -20.61
N GLU A 53 1.84 13.52 -20.90
CA GLU A 53 0.71 12.60 -21.14
C GLU A 53 1.04 11.58 -22.25
N GLU A 54 1.85 11.98 -23.23
CA GLU A 54 2.31 11.14 -24.33
C GLU A 54 3.25 10.02 -23.85
N GLU A 55 4.17 10.32 -22.93
CA GLU A 55 5.09 9.36 -22.33
C GLU A 55 4.35 8.36 -21.43
N GLN A 56 3.36 8.83 -20.67
CA GLN A 56 2.51 7.96 -19.87
C GLN A 56 1.70 7.00 -20.75
N GLN A 57 1.06 7.50 -21.80
CA GLN A 57 0.34 6.67 -22.76
C GLN A 57 1.27 5.67 -23.46
N ARG A 58 2.52 6.04 -23.74
CA ARG A 58 3.52 5.15 -24.32
C ARG A 58 3.88 4.02 -23.35
N MET A 59 4.10 4.34 -22.07
CA MET A 59 4.38 3.34 -21.04
C MET A 59 3.20 2.37 -20.87
N ASP A 60 1.97 2.87 -20.84
CA ASP A 60 0.77 2.03 -20.72
C ASP A 60 0.63 1.06 -21.89
N ARG A 61 0.96 1.50 -23.11
CA ARG A 61 0.97 0.63 -24.30
C ARG A 61 2.03 -0.45 -24.19
N ILE A 62 3.24 -0.13 -23.73
CA ILE A 62 4.32 -1.11 -23.53
C ILE A 62 3.91 -2.14 -22.48
N LEU A 63 3.38 -1.70 -21.34
CA LEU A 63 2.92 -2.60 -20.27
C LEU A 63 1.79 -3.52 -20.72
N LYS A 64 0.88 -3.01 -21.57
CA LYS A 64 -0.18 -3.82 -22.17
C LYS A 64 0.39 -4.88 -23.13
N GLN A 65 1.31 -4.48 -24.01
CA GLN A 65 1.98 -5.40 -24.93
C GLN A 65 2.76 -6.50 -24.20
N GLU A 66 3.51 -6.15 -23.16
CA GLU A 66 4.26 -7.11 -22.32
C GLU A 66 3.33 -8.11 -21.62
N LYS A 67 2.19 -7.64 -21.09
CA LYS A 67 1.17 -8.54 -20.51
C LYS A 67 0.58 -9.49 -21.55
N GLU A 68 0.29 -8.99 -22.75
CA GLU A 68 -0.25 -9.80 -23.84
C GLU A 68 0.79 -10.81 -24.36
N ALA A 69 2.06 -10.40 -24.51
CA ALA A 69 3.15 -11.29 -24.91
C ALA A 69 3.43 -12.37 -23.86
N SER A 70 3.48 -12.00 -22.58
CA SER A 70 3.67 -12.93 -21.45
C SER A 70 2.50 -13.91 -21.31
N ALA A 71 1.27 -13.47 -21.59
CA ALA A 71 0.09 -14.34 -21.60
C ALA A 71 0.07 -15.32 -22.78
N ASN A 72 0.73 -14.96 -23.90
CA ASN A 72 0.79 -15.74 -25.13
C ASN A 72 2.03 -16.67 -25.22
N GLY A 73 2.88 -16.72 -24.18
CA GLY A 73 3.89 -17.77 -24.01
C GLY A 73 5.01 -17.80 -25.05
N PHE A 74 5.64 -16.65 -25.31
CA PHE A 74 6.96 -16.59 -25.94
C PHE A 74 8.05 -16.34 -24.89
#